data_AF-A0A8T7BNC0-F1
#
_entry.id   AF-A0A8T7BNC0-F1
#
_cell.length_a   1.000
_cell.length_b   1.000
_cell.length_c   1.000
_cell.angle_alpha   90.00
_cell.angle_beta   90.00
_cell.angle_gamma   90.00
#
_symmetry.space_group_name_H-M   'P 1'
#
loop_
_entity.id
_entity.type
_entity.pdbx_description
1 polymer ?
#
loop_
_entity_poly.entity_id
_entity_poly.type
_entity_poly.pdbx_seq_one_letter_code
_entity_poly.pdbx_strand_id
1 'polypeptide(L)' 'MNPTQGLEMAKLFFRHIRIQGTTMGTFDEFNDMMRFMSEKQVKPVVGEILEFDDVIKAHKLMESYTQTGKIVLNIT' A
#
# COMPACT_ATOMS: atom_id res chain seq x y z
N MET A 1 -29.75 14.54 -14.10
CA MET A 1 -30.04 13.17 -13.58
C MET A 1 -28.74 12.57 -13.09
N ASN A 2 -28.74 12.02 -11.87
CA ASN A 2 -27.63 11.25 -11.31
C ASN A 2 -27.67 9.84 -11.94
N PRO A 3 -26.54 9.21 -12.31
CA PRO A 3 -26.56 7.86 -12.86
C PRO A 3 -27.08 6.82 -11.85
N THR A 4 -27.82 5.81 -12.33
CA THR A 4 -28.42 4.73 -11.52
C THR A 4 -27.39 3.71 -11.02
N GLN A 5 -26.19 3.72 -11.59
CA GLN A 5 -25.04 2.91 -11.19
C GLN A 5 -23.77 3.76 -11.24
N GLY A 6 -22.89 3.61 -10.25
CA GLY A 6 -21.64 4.38 -10.12
C GLY A 6 -21.70 5.45 -9.04
N LEU A 7 -20.74 6.38 -9.04
CA LEU A 7 -20.66 7.44 -8.04
C LEU A 7 -21.80 8.45 -8.19
N GLU A 8 -22.37 8.84 -7.05
CA GLU A 8 -23.35 9.92 -7.00
C GLU A 8 -22.68 11.30 -7.09
N MET A 9 -22.65 11.85 -8.30
CA MET A 9 -21.98 13.13 -8.60
C MET A 9 -22.56 14.31 -7.83
N ALA A 10 -23.88 14.32 -7.59
CA ALA A 10 -24.53 15.35 -6.80
C ALA A 10 -24.02 15.37 -5.35
N LYS A 11 -23.85 14.19 -4.73
CA LYS A 11 -23.31 14.08 -3.36
C LYS A 11 -21.85 14.52 -3.31
N LEU A 12 -21.05 14.13 -4.31
CA LEU A 12 -19.65 14.54 -4.41
C LEU A 12 -19.53 16.08 -4.46
N PHE A 13 -20.33 16.72 -5.31
CA PHE A 13 -20.32 18.16 -5.52
C PHE A 13 -20.82 18.93 -4.29
N PHE A 14 -22.02 18.62 -3.78
CA PHE A 14 -22.59 19.36 -2.65
C PHE A 14 -21.80 19.18 -1.34
N ARG A 15 -21.10 18.04 -1.18
CA ARG A 15 -20.23 17.80 -0.03
C ARG A 15 -18.79 18.25 -0.24
N HIS A 16 -18.47 18.85 -1.39
CA HIS A 16 -17.12 19.31 -1.73
C HIS A 16 -16.05 18.19 -1.58
N ILE A 17 -16.41 16.95 -1.93
CA ILE A 17 -15.53 15.79 -1.80
C ILE A 17 -14.50 15.80 -2.93
N ARG A 18 -13.23 15.62 -2.58
CA ARG A 18 -12.12 15.51 -3.53
C ARG A 18 -11.66 14.06 -3.65
N ILE A 19 -11.64 13.55 -4.88
CA ILE A 19 -11.04 12.23 -5.21
C ILE A 19 -9.66 12.50 -5.82
N GLN A 20 -8.63 11.91 -5.25
CA GLN A 20 -7.25 12.05 -5.73
C GLN A 20 -6.69 10.66 -5.97
N GLY A 21 -6.30 10.38 -7.22
CA GLY A 21 -5.48 9.21 -7.52
C GLY A 21 -4.03 9.54 -7.21
N THR A 22 -3.37 8.70 -6.43
CA THR A 22 -1.95 8.83 -6.10
C THR A 22 -1.23 7.56 -6.53
N THR A 23 -0.11 7.69 -7.23
CA THR A 23 0.71 6.55 -7.64
C THR A 23 2.16 6.86 -7.32
N MET A 24 2.75 6.05 -6.43
CA MET A 24 4.05 6.35 -5.85
C MET A 24 4.11 7.75 -5.21
N GLY A 25 5.30 8.15 -4.80
CA GLY A 25 5.64 9.53 -4.43
C GLY A 25 6.89 9.95 -5.20
N THR A 26 7.22 11.23 -5.10
CA THR A 26 8.51 11.75 -5.51
C THR A 26 9.63 11.15 -4.65
N PHE A 27 10.87 11.25 -5.15
CA PHE A 27 12.04 10.80 -4.39
C PHE A 27 12.22 11.58 -3.08
N ASP A 28 11.87 12.88 -3.08
CA ASP A 28 11.94 13.72 -1.89
C ASP A 28 10.91 13.28 -0.83
N GLU A 29 9.68 12.99 -1.23
CA GLU A 29 8.65 12.42 -0.34
C GLU A 29 9.08 11.07 0.25
N PHE A 30 9.79 10.25 -0.54
CA PHE A 30 10.36 9.00 -0.03
C PHE A 30 11.44 9.24 1.03
N ASN A 31 12.33 10.22 0.84
CA ASN A 31 13.33 10.58 1.84
C ASN A 31 12.69 11.11 3.12
N ASP A 32 11.66 11.95 3.00
CA ASP A 32 10.89 12.44 4.14
C ASP A 32 10.19 11.31 4.90
N MET A 33 9.60 10.35 4.17
CA MET A 33 9.02 9.15 4.76
C MET A 33 10.06 8.34 5.54
N MET A 34 11.25 8.10 4.96
CA MET A 34 12.33 7.36 5.62
C MET A 34 12.81 8.06 6.89
N ARG A 35 12.97 9.40 6.83
CA ARG A 35 13.32 10.22 8.00
C ARG A 35 12.26 10.12 9.09
N PHE A 36 10.99 10.27 8.73
CA PHE A 36 9.88 10.15 9.67
C PHE A 36 9.86 8.77 10.35
N MET A 37 10.04 7.70 9.57
CA MET A 37 10.10 6.34 10.10
C MET A 37 11.23 6.15 11.12
N SER A 38 12.41 6.71 10.83
CA SER A 38 13.56 6.68 11.74
C SER A 38 13.31 7.47 13.03
N GLU A 39 12.84 8.72 12.92
CA GLU A 39 12.62 9.61 14.08
C GLU A 39 11.49 9.11 15.00
N LYS A 40 10.44 8.51 14.42
CA LYS A 40 9.27 8.02 15.16
C LYS A 40 9.31 6.54 15.47
N GLN A 41 10.39 5.86 15.11
CA GLN A 41 10.56 4.41 15.28
C GLN A 41 9.40 3.60 14.68
N VAL A 42 8.84 4.10 13.56
CA VAL A 42 7.79 3.38 12.82
C VAL A 42 8.45 2.23 12.08
N LYS A 43 8.03 1.01 12.41
CA LYS A 43 8.55 -0.21 11.78
C LYS A 43 7.49 -0.83 10.87
N PRO A 44 7.87 -1.30 9.68
CA PRO A 44 6.96 -2.08 8.85
C PRO A 44 6.59 -3.38 9.57
N VAL A 45 5.33 -3.77 9.47
CA VAL A 45 4.88 -5.07 9.97
C VAL A 45 5.34 -6.14 8.98
N VAL A 46 6.30 -6.96 9.41
CA VAL A 46 6.78 -8.12 8.64
C VAL A 46 5.91 -9.31 9.02
N GLY A 47 5.25 -9.90 8.02
CA GLY A 47 4.40 -11.07 8.21
C GLY A 47 5.20 -12.36 8.12
N GLU A 48 5.91 -12.54 7.01
CA GLU A 48 6.75 -13.71 6.75
C GLU A 48 8.11 -13.31 6.16
N ILE A 49 9.13 -14.06 6.54
CA ILE A 49 10.47 -14.01 5.95
C ILE A 49 10.71 -15.36 5.29
N LEU A 50 10.99 -15.37 3.99
CA LEU A 50 11.26 -16.56 3.19
C LEU A 50 12.64 -16.45 2.55
N GLU A 51 13.31 -17.57 2.30
CA GLU A 51 14.57 -17.57 1.56
C GLU A 51 14.31 -17.27 0.08
N PHE A 52 15.33 -16.78 -0.63
CA PHE A 52 15.20 -16.46 -2.05
C PHE A 52 14.78 -17.67 -2.90
N ASP A 53 15.16 -18.89 -2.51
CA ASP A 53 14.74 -20.11 -3.19
C ASP A 53 13.23 -20.37 -3.08
N ASP A 54 12.55 -19.76 -2.10
CA ASP A 54 11.12 -19.86 -1.85
C ASP A 54 10.30 -18.78 -2.59
N VAL A 55 10.86 -18.04 -3.55
CA VAL A 55 10.16 -16.97 -4.30
C VAL A 55 8.81 -17.41 -4.87
N ILE A 56 8.71 -18.64 -5.41
CA ILE A 56 7.44 -19.14 -5.96
C ILE A 56 6.37 -19.26 -4.86
N LYS A 57 6.77 -19.71 -3.67
CA LYS A 57 5.89 -19.81 -2.49
C LYS A 57 5.50 -18.42 -2.00
N ALA A 58 6.44 -17.48 -1.95
CA ALA A 58 6.18 -16.09 -1.60
C ALA A 58 5.14 -15.44 -2.52
N HIS A 59 5.23 -15.65 -3.84
CA HIS A 59 4.25 -15.14 -4.80
C HIS A 59 2.85 -15.73 -4.56
N LYS A 60 2.74 -17.05 -4.36
CA LYS A 60 1.45 -17.69 -4.07
C LYS A 60 0.82 -17.16 -2.78
N LEU A 61 1.62 -16.91 -1.75
CA LEU A 61 1.16 -16.34 -0.49
C LEU A 61 0.69 -14.87 -0.65
N MET A 62 1.35 -14.11 -1.52
CA MET A 62 0.91 -12.76 -1.87
C MET A 62 -0.44 -12.79 -2.60
N GLU A 63 -0.64 -13.72 -3.53
CA GLU A 63 -1.89 -13.90 -4.28
C GLU A 63 -3.06 -14.36 -3.42
N SER A 64 -2.80 -15.14 -2.35
CA SER A 64 -3.85 -15.63 -1.46
C SER A 64 -4.41 -14.57 -0.52
N TYR A 65 -3.76 -13.40 -0.39
CA TYR A 65 -4.13 -12.32 0.54
C TYR A 65 -4.31 -12.77 2.00
N THR A 66 -3.76 -13.91 2.40
CA THR A 66 -3.95 -14.50 3.73
C THR A 66 -3.04 -13.90 4.80
N GLN A 67 -1.96 -13.26 4.37
CA GLN A 67 -0.96 -12.68 5.25
C GLN A 67 -1.30 -11.24 5.65
N THR A 68 -0.95 -10.89 6.89
CA THR A 68 -0.95 -9.50 7.36
C THR A 68 0.49 -8.99 7.37
N GLY A 69 0.72 -7.82 6.76
CA GLY A 69 2.05 -7.21 6.69
C GLY A 69 2.78 -7.50 5.37
N LYS A 70 4.11 -7.39 5.39
CA LYS A 70 4.99 -7.56 4.22
C LYS A 70 5.61 -8.96 4.20
N ILE A 71 5.76 -9.55 3.02
CA ILE A 71 6.69 -10.67 2.78
C ILE A 71 8.06 -10.09 2.53
N VAL A 72 9.06 -10.65 3.21
CA VAL A 72 10.47 -10.32 3.00
C VAL A 72 11.17 -11.55 2.45
N LEU A 73 11.99 -11.34 1.41
CA LEU A 73 12.88 -12.37 0.89
C LEU A 73 14.28 -12.13 1.43
N ASN A 74 14.86 -13.15 2.06
CA ASN A 74 16.25 -13.15 2.46
C ASN A 74 17.13 -13.58 1.28
N ILE A 75 18.20 -12.83 1.00
CA ILE A 75 19.11 -13.03 -0.13
C ILE A 75 20.56 -13.29 0.32
N THR A 76 20.73 -13.65 1.59
CA THR A 76 22.06 -13.82 2.23
C THR A 76 22.67 -15.18 1.89
#